data_AF-A0A971L2E8-F1
#
_entry.id   AF-A0A971L2E8-F1
#
_cell.length_a   1.000
_cell.length_b   1.000
_cell.length_c   1.000
_cell.angle_alpha   90.00
_cell.angle_beta   90.00
_cell.angle_gamma   90.00
#
_symmetry.space_group_name_H-M   'P 1'
#
loop_
_entity.id
_entity.type
_entity.pdbx_description
1 polymer ?
#
loop_
_entity_poly.entity_id
_entity_poly.type
_entity_poly.pdbx_seq_one_letter_code
_entity_poly.pdbx_strand_id
1 'polypeptide(L)' 'MIRFRLKELIADKEFKENRRITIDEIATSTGINRSTISKIANHRGYNATTDVLAKLCKYFSVPLNELAELVDTDSVNENL' A
#
# COMPACT_ATOMS: atom_id res chain seq x y z
N MET A 1 3.87 9.73 -11.24
CA MET A 1 3.13 9.72 -9.94
C MET A 1 3.59 8.55 -9.07
N ILE A 2 3.45 8.65 -7.74
CA ILE A 2 3.71 7.49 -6.87
C ILE A 2 2.54 6.50 -6.95
N ARG A 3 2.83 5.24 -7.28
CA ARG A 3 1.91 4.11 -7.17
C ARG A 3 2.21 3.35 -5.88
N PHE A 4 1.17 3.01 -5.14
CA PHE A 4 1.26 2.11 -3.99
C PHE A 4 0.83 0.71 -4.38
N ARG A 5 1.59 -0.30 -3.95
CA ARG A 5 1.30 -1.72 -4.13
C ARG A 5 0.58 -2.33 -2.93
N LEU A 6 -0.21 -1.51 -2.23
CA LEU A 6 -0.80 -1.89 -0.93
C LEU A 6 -1.78 -3.08 -1.06
N LYS A 7 -2.55 -3.15 -2.14
CA LYS A 7 -3.49 -4.26 -2.36
C LYS A 7 -2.74 -5.57 -2.61
N GLU A 8 -1.65 -5.51 -3.35
CA GLU A 8 -0.76 -6.63 -3.63
C GLU A 8 -0.12 -7.14 -2.32
N LEU A 9 0.40 -6.24 -1.48
CA LEU A 9 0.98 -6.61 -0.18
C LEU A 9 -0.06 -7.22 0.78
N ILE A 10 -1.31 -6.75 0.76
CA ILE A 10 -2.40 -7.35 1.53
C ILE A 10 -2.65 -8.78 1.05
N ALA A 11 -2.80 -8.99 -0.26
CA ALA A 11 -3.05 -10.32 -0.83
C ALA A 11 -1.89 -11.30 -0.54
N ASP A 12 -0.64 -10.83 -0.65
CA ASP A 12 0.54 -11.65 -0.34
C ASP A 12 0.56 -12.08 1.13
N LYS A 13 0.20 -11.17 2.05
CA LYS A 13 0.11 -11.48 3.47
C LYS A 13 -1.05 -12.42 3.78
N GLU A 14 -2.22 -12.22 3.15
CA GLU A 14 -3.38 -13.11 3.27
C GLU A 14 -3.04 -14.53 2.84
N PHE A 15 -2.33 -14.68 1.72
CA PHE A 15 -1.87 -15.96 1.22
C PHE A 15 -0.86 -16.62 2.17
N LYS A 16 0.15 -15.88 2.63
CA LYS A 16 1.19 -16.39 3.55
C LYS A 16 0.62 -16.82 4.91
N GLU A 17 -0.39 -16.11 5.42
CA GLU A 17 -0.98 -16.37 6.73
C GLU A 17 -2.22 -17.25 6.68
N ASN A 18 -2.68 -17.63 5.48
CA ASN A 18 -3.90 -18.41 5.24
C ASN A 18 -5.13 -17.84 5.97
N ARG A 19 -5.26 -16.50 5.98
CA ARG A 19 -6.37 -15.79 6.60
C ARG A 19 -6.59 -14.44 5.94
N ARG A 20 -7.79 -13.89 6.10
CA ARG A 20 -8.11 -12.54 5.61
C ARG A 20 -7.40 -11.47 6.45
N ILE A 21 -6.85 -10.45 5.80
CA ILE A 21 -6.25 -9.26 6.41
C ILE A 21 -7.17 -8.08 6.09
N THR A 22 -7.75 -7.47 7.12
CA THR A 22 -8.70 -6.37 6.94
C THR A 22 -8.02 -5.01 7.07
N ILE A 23 -8.59 -3.96 6.46
CA ILE A 23 -8.13 -2.59 6.66
C ILE A 23 -8.16 -2.20 8.15
N ASP A 24 -9.14 -2.69 8.90
CA ASP A 24 -9.30 -2.41 10.34
C ASP A 24 -8.17 -3.03 11.17
N GLU A 25 -7.72 -4.23 10.81
CA GLU A 25 -6.56 -4.87 11.43
C GLU A 25 -5.27 -4.08 11.15
N ILE A 26 -5.05 -3.66 9.90
CA ILE A 26 -3.89 -2.86 9.52
C ILE A 26 -3.91 -1.53 10.30
N ALA A 27 -5.07 -0.87 10.37
CA ALA A 27 -5.25 0.37 11.12
C ALA A 27 -4.89 0.19 12.60
N THR A 28 -5.41 -0.86 13.22
CA THR A 28 -5.16 -1.18 14.63
C THR A 28 -3.69 -1.50 14.89
N SER A 29 -3.06 -2.29 14.02
CA SER A 29 -1.67 -2.74 14.19
C SER A 29 -0.65 -1.64 13.92
N THR A 30 -0.94 -0.73 13.00
CA THR A 30 -0.02 0.34 12.58
C THR A 30 -0.27 1.67 13.29
N GLY A 31 -1.45 1.86 13.89
CA GLY A 31 -1.93 3.15 14.35
C GLY A 31 -2.26 4.15 13.23
N ILE A 32 -2.32 3.70 11.97
CA ILE A 32 -2.71 4.55 10.84
C ILE A 32 -4.24 4.62 10.77
N ASN A 33 -4.78 5.80 10.48
CA ASN A 33 -6.21 5.95 10.27
C ASN A 33 -6.72 5.08 9.11
N ARG A 34 -7.82 4.36 9.32
CA ARG A 34 -8.50 3.51 8.33
C ARG A 34 -8.74 4.22 6.99
N SER A 35 -9.13 5.50 7.02
CA SER A 35 -9.38 6.29 5.81
C SER A 35 -8.09 6.57 5.02
N THR A 36 -6.94 6.72 5.69
CA THR A 36 -5.63 6.87 5.06
C THR A 36 -5.24 5.59 4.34
N ILE A 37 -5.39 4.43 4.99
CA ILE A 37 -5.12 3.11 4.38
C ILE A 37 -6.03 2.90 3.16
N SER A 38 -7.32 3.23 3.27
CA SER A 38 -8.27 3.13 2.15
C SER A 38 -7.87 4.03 0.98
N LYS A 39 -7.44 5.27 1.23
CA LYS A 39 -6.96 6.18 0.19
C LYS A 39 -5.69 5.65 -0.48
N ILE A 40 -4.74 5.14 0.29
CA ILE A 40 -3.51 4.53 -0.27
C ILE A 40 -3.85 3.32 -1.15
N ALA A 41 -4.79 2.48 -0.73
CA ALA A 41 -5.18 1.27 -1.47
C ALA A 41 -5.96 1.57 -2.76
N ASN A 42 -6.69 2.68 -2.81
CA ASN A 42 -7.67 2.93 -3.87
C ASN A 42 -7.36 4.15 -4.75
N HIS A 43 -6.62 5.13 -4.27
CA HIS A 43 -6.39 6.40 -4.97
C HIS A 43 -4.93 6.49 -5.42
N ARG A 44 -4.73 6.47 -6.74
CA ARG A 44 -3.41 6.71 -7.34
C ARG A 44 -2.95 8.14 -7.04
N GLY A 45 -1.66 8.31 -6.74
CA GLY A 45 -1.09 9.63 -6.45
C GLY A 45 -1.51 10.25 -5.11
N TYR A 46 -2.06 9.47 -4.18
CA TYR A 46 -2.30 9.96 -2.82
C TYR A 46 -0.99 10.44 -2.17
N ASN A 47 -1.02 11.63 -1.56
CA ASN A 47 0.14 12.17 -0.86
C ASN A 47 0.23 11.57 0.55
N ALA A 48 1.03 10.52 0.70
CA ALA A 48 1.32 9.87 1.98
C ALA A 48 2.56 10.50 2.64
N THR A 49 2.54 10.59 3.98
CA THR A 49 3.71 11.03 4.75
C THR A 49 4.72 9.89 4.90
N THR A 50 5.98 10.22 5.14
CA THR A 50 7.06 9.25 5.38
C THR A 50 6.80 8.34 6.59
N ASP A 51 6.14 8.86 7.64
CA ASP A 51 5.72 8.06 8.82
C ASP A 51 4.73 6.94 8.43
N VAL A 52 3.76 7.25 7.57
CA VAL A 52 2.80 6.27 7.05
C VAL A 52 3.51 5.19 6.23
N LEU A 53 4.45 5.58 5.36
CA LEU A 53 5.26 4.64 4.58
C LEU A 53 6.08 3.73 5.50
N ALA A 54 6.76 4.30 6.50
CA ALA A 54 7.58 3.53 7.44
C ALA A 54 6.74 2.53 8.25
N LYS A 55 5.56 2.92 8.72
CA LYS A 55 4.64 2.04 9.45
C LYS A 55 4.12 0.88 8.60
N LEU A 56 3.75 1.15 7.34
CA LEU A 56 3.33 0.10 6.41
C LEU A 56 4.49 -0.84 6.05
N CYS A 57 5.68 -0.32 5.76
CA CYS A 57 6.88 -1.13 5.51
C CYS A 57 7.17 -2.07 6.70
N LYS A 58 7.08 -1.57 7.93
CA LYS A 58 7.24 -2.39 9.15
C LYS A 58 6.17 -3.46 9.28
N TYR A 59 4.89 -3.11 9.09
CA TYR A 59 3.77 -4.05 9.21
C TYR A 59 3.85 -5.20 8.19
N PHE A 60 4.20 -4.88 6.94
CA PHE A 60 4.37 -5.89 5.89
C PHE A 60 5.75 -6.55 5.89
N SER A 61 6.70 -6.03 6.68
CA SER A 61 8.10 -6.48 6.71
C SER A 61 8.77 -6.45 5.33
N VAL A 62 8.59 -5.33 4.61
CA VAL A 62 9.11 -5.12 3.26
C VAL A 62 9.90 -3.80 3.16
N PRO A 63 10.87 -3.69 2.23
CA PRO A 63 11.52 -2.42 1.92
C PRO A 63 10.57 -1.45 1.18
N LEU A 64 10.93 -0.16 1.16
CA LEU A 64 10.08 0.90 0.60
C LEU A 64 9.72 0.68 -0.88
N ASN A 65 10.65 0.15 -1.68
CA ASN A 65 10.46 -0.12 -3.11
C ASN A 65 9.46 -1.24 -3.41
N GLU A 66 9.13 -2.08 -2.42
CA GLU A 66 8.03 -3.04 -2.55
C GLU A 66 6.66 -2.41 -2.23
N LEU A 67 6.63 -1.36 -1.41
CA LEU A 67 5.41 -0.63 -1.07
C LEU A 67 5.04 0.45 -2.09
N ALA A 68 6.02 1.20 -2.58
CA ALA A 68 5.82 2.39 -3.39
C ALA A 68 6.85 2.50 -4.52
N GLU A 69 6.38 2.87 -5.69
CA GLU A 69 7.21 3.08 -6.88
C GLU A 69 6.83 4.37 -7.60
N LEU A 70 7.82 5.04 -8.20
CA LEU A 70 7.56 6.12 -9.13
C LEU A 70 7.15 5.51 -10.47
N VAL A 71 5.97 5.90 -10.96
CA VAL A 71 5.46 5.52 -12.28
C VAL A 71 5.42 6.75 -13.17
N ASP A 72 6.05 6.67 -14.34
CA ASP A 72 5.97 7.71 -15.36
C ASP A 72 4.58 7.69 -16.02
N THR A 73 3.88 8.81 -15.92
CA THR A 73 2.53 8.98 -16.45
C THR A 73 2.49 9.06 -17.97
N ASP A 74 3.64 9.32 -18.59
CA ASP A 74 3.75 9.48 -20.05
C ASP A 74 3.88 8.12 -20.78
N SER A 75 3.99 7.01 -20.04
CA SER A 75 4.18 5.65 -20.59
C SER A 75 2.89 4.82 -20.69
N VAL A 76 1.73 5.38 -20.31
CA VAL A 76 0.45 4.64 -20.28
C VAL A 76 -0.45 5.13 -21.40
N ASN A 77 -0.05 4.88 -22.64
CA ASN A 77 -0.90 4.96 -23.83
C ASN A 77 -0.32 4.06 -24.93
N GLU A 78 -0.15 2.78 -24.65
CA GLU A 78 -0.05 1.74 -25.68
C GLU A 78 -0.65 0.47 -25.09
N ASN A 79 -1.54 -0.17 -25.85
CA ASN A 79 -2.31 -1.39 -25.57
C ASN A 79 -3.71 -1.18 -24.94
N LEU A 80 -4.60 -0.59 -25.75
CA LEU A 80 -6.01 -1.00 -25.86
C LEU A 80 -6.18 -1.73 -27.21
#